data_AF-A0A2E1GUT6-F1
#
_entry.id   AF-A0A2E1GUT6-F1
#
_cell.length_a   1.000
_cell.length_b   1.000
_cell.length_c   1.000
_cell.angle_alpha   90.00
_cell.angle_beta   90.00
_cell.angle_gamma   90.00
#
_symmetry.space_group_name_H-M   'P 1'
#
loop_
_entity.id
_entity.type
_entity.pdbx_description
1 polymer ?
#
loop_
_entity_poly.entity_id
_entity_poly.type
_entity_poly.pdbx_seq_one_letter_code
_entity_poly.pdbx_strand_id
1 'polypeptide(L)'
;MSTLFPNQVIVSAHLTEKASLVGQFANTYVFKVAGKATKLEIKKAVENKFNVTVTKVNLLNVKGKMKRGGKGKLTKKSNWKKAYISLKNEDRIEISQD
;
A
#
# COMPACT_ATOMS: atom_id res chain seq x y z
N MET A 1 -19.41 -5.15 7.84
CA MET A 1 -18.10 -5.60 8.37
C MET A 1 -17.32 -6.25 7.24
N SER A 2 -16.03 -5.98 7.14
CA SER A 2 -15.14 -6.58 6.15
C SER A 2 -14.59 -7.94 6.65
N THR A 3 -14.38 -8.87 5.72
CA THR A 3 -14.08 -10.29 5.99
C THR A 3 -12.61 -10.65 5.71
N LEU A 4 -11.70 -9.67 5.69
CA LEU A 4 -10.31 -9.91 5.33
C LEU A 4 -9.49 -10.29 6.56
N PHE A 5 -8.70 -11.36 6.43
CA PHE A 5 -7.71 -11.71 7.44
C PHE A 5 -6.57 -10.67 7.46
N PRO A 6 -6.01 -10.33 8.64
CA PRO A 6 -4.94 -9.33 8.77
C PRO A 6 -3.76 -9.57 7.82
N ASN A 7 -3.44 -10.85 7.58
CA ASN A 7 -2.31 -11.28 6.74
C ASN A 7 -2.50 -10.98 5.24
N GLN A 8 -3.72 -10.69 4.79
CA GLN A 8 -4.04 -10.42 3.39
C GLN A 8 -4.20 -8.93 3.07
N VAL A 9 -4.08 -8.05 4.07
CA VAL A 9 -4.34 -6.60 3.90
C VAL A 9 -3.20 -5.90 3.16
N ILE A 10 -1.96 -6.22 3.47
CA ILE A 10 -0.75 -5.64 2.88
C ILE A 10 -0.21 -6.59 1.82
N VAL A 11 -0.16 -6.14 0.56
CA VAL A 11 0.27 -6.98 -0.57
C VAL A 11 1.76 -6.81 -0.84
N SER A 12 2.23 -5.57 -0.99
CA SER A 12 3.65 -5.29 -1.25
C SER A 12 3.99 -3.83 -0.95
N ALA A 13 5.27 -3.53 -0.70
CA ALA A 13 5.75 -2.14 -0.71
C ALA A 13 5.65 -1.54 -2.12
N HIS A 14 5.40 -0.24 -2.21
CA HIS A 14 5.33 0.48 -3.50
C HIS A 14 6.53 1.41 -3.66
N LEU A 15 7.57 0.90 -4.29
CA LEU A 15 8.82 1.61 -4.53
C LEU A 15 8.72 2.46 -5.79
N THR A 16 8.86 3.78 -5.62
CA THR A 16 8.93 4.80 -6.67
C THR A 16 9.71 5.98 -6.12
N GLU A 17 10.27 6.84 -6.98
CA GLU A 17 10.97 8.08 -6.55
C GLU A 17 10.11 8.91 -5.58
N LYS A 18 8.83 9.09 -5.91
CA LYS A 18 7.88 9.78 -5.04
C LYS A 18 7.69 9.09 -3.68
N ALA A 19 7.65 7.75 -3.66
CA ALA A 19 7.52 7.02 -2.40
C ALA A 19 8.77 7.21 -1.53
N SER A 20 9.96 7.19 -2.11
CA SER A 20 11.22 7.45 -1.41
C SER A 20 11.27 8.87 -0.85
N LEU A 21 10.91 9.88 -1.65
CA LEU A 21 10.87 11.28 -1.21
C LEU A 21 9.91 11.48 -0.02
N VAL A 22 8.70 10.94 -0.12
CA VAL A 22 7.70 11.06 0.95
C VAL A 22 8.11 10.28 2.21
N GLY A 23 8.84 9.17 2.05
CA GLY A 23 9.44 8.45 3.17
C GLY A 23 10.49 9.30 3.90
N GLN A 24 11.36 9.99 3.16
CA GLN A 24 12.41 10.84 3.74
C GLN A 24 11.86 12.10 4.43
N PHE A 25 10.95 12.83 3.78
CA PHE A 25 10.49 14.13 4.28
C PHE A 25 9.33 14.05 5.28
N ALA A 26 8.50 13.01 5.21
CA ALA A 26 7.24 12.94 5.96
C ALA A 26 7.06 11.63 6.73
N ASN A 27 8.11 10.83 6.90
CA ASN A 27 8.10 9.50 7.52
C ASN A 27 6.88 8.65 7.10
N THR A 28 6.58 8.68 5.80
CA THR A 28 5.35 8.11 5.25
C THR A 28 5.70 7.07 4.20
N TYR A 29 5.22 5.85 4.44
CA TYR A 29 5.49 4.69 3.62
C TYR A 29 4.32 4.38 2.69
N VAL A 30 4.62 3.87 1.50
CA VAL A 30 3.61 3.61 0.47
C VAL A 30 3.50 2.12 0.22
N PHE A 31 2.30 1.58 0.35
CA PHE A 31 2.00 0.17 0.16
C PHE A 31 0.91 -0.06 -0.88
N LYS A 32 1.01 -1.20 -1.56
CA LYS A 32 -0.09 -1.80 -2.29
C LYS A 32 -0.89 -2.66 -1.30
N VAL A 33 -2.18 -2.39 -1.21
CA VAL A 33 -3.09 -3.06 -0.26
C VAL A 33 -4.25 -3.74 -1.00
N ALA A 34 -4.92 -4.66 -0.31
CA ALA A 34 -6.09 -5.33 -0.84
C ALA A 34 -7.20 -4.34 -1.22
N GLY A 35 -7.87 -4.58 -2.36
CA GLY A 35 -8.90 -3.67 -2.89
C GLY A 35 -10.10 -3.46 -1.96
N LYS A 36 -10.39 -4.43 -1.09
CA LYS A 36 -11.49 -4.37 -0.11
C LYS A 36 -11.07 -3.82 1.27
N ALA A 37 -9.78 -3.56 1.50
CA ALA A 37 -9.28 -3.13 2.79
C ALA A 37 -9.74 -1.70 3.16
N THR A 38 -10.09 -1.53 4.44
CA THR A 38 -10.49 -0.26 5.07
C THR A 38 -9.29 0.39 5.79
N LYS A 39 -9.41 1.67 6.16
CA LYS A 39 -8.33 2.41 6.86
C LYS A 39 -7.96 1.77 8.20
N LEU A 40 -8.95 1.31 8.96
CA LEU A 40 -8.75 0.70 10.27
C LEU A 40 -8.02 -0.64 10.18
N GLU A 41 -8.37 -1.46 9.19
CA GLU A 41 -7.68 -2.74 8.96
C GLU A 41 -6.23 -2.54 8.54
N ILE A 42 -5.98 -1.57 7.65
CA ILE A 42 -4.62 -1.26 7.18
C ILE A 42 -3.78 -0.76 8.34
N LYS A 43 -4.34 0.12 9.19
CA LYS A 43 -3.67 0.58 10.41
C LYS A 43 -3.25 -0.62 11.28
N LYS A 44 -4.20 -1.44 11.70
CA LYS A 44 -3.95 -2.62 12.55
C LYS A 44 -2.96 -3.60 11.91
N ALA A 45 -3.08 -3.86 10.61
CA ALA A 45 -2.20 -4.79 9.91
C ALA A 45 -0.75 -4.30 9.86
N VAL A 46 -0.52 -2.99 9.65
CA VAL A 46 0.83 -2.41 9.65
C VAL A 46 1.42 -2.40 11.05
N GLU A 47 0.64 -1.97 12.05
CA GLU A 47 1.07 -1.94 13.45
C GLU A 47 1.46 -3.35 13.91
N ASN A 48 0.64 -4.37 13.63
CA ASN A 48 0.94 -5.75 14.02
C ASN A 48 2.11 -6.36 13.23
N LYS A 49 2.26 -6.04 11.94
CA LYS A 49 3.28 -6.68 11.09
C LYS A 49 4.67 -6.10 11.32
N PHE A 50 4.76 -4.80 11.58
CA PHE A 50 6.04 -4.10 11.70
C PHE A 50 6.32 -3.60 13.12
N ASN A 51 5.39 -3.82 14.07
CA ASN A 51 5.50 -3.36 15.45
C ASN A 51 5.77 -1.85 15.58
N VAL A 52 5.09 -1.06 14.74
CA VAL A 52 5.23 0.40 14.66
C VAL A 52 3.91 1.09 15.04
N THR A 53 3.96 2.38 15.34
CA THR A 53 2.78 3.20 15.62
C THR A 53 2.36 4.01 14.40
N VAL A 54 1.12 3.81 13.93
CA VAL A 54 0.59 4.51 12.76
C VAL A 54 -0.23 5.74 13.16
N THR A 55 0.21 6.92 12.69
CA THR A 55 -0.46 8.20 12.96
C THR A 55 -1.59 8.46 11.99
N LYS A 56 -1.39 8.18 10.69
CA LYS A 56 -2.37 8.49 9.64
C LYS A 56 -2.32 7.50 8.47
N VAL A 57 -3.49 7.20 7.91
CA VAL A 57 -3.64 6.35 6.72
C VAL A 57 -4.48 7.08 5.65
N ASN A 58 -3.87 7.30 4.49
CA ASN A 58 -4.54 7.84 3.31
C ASN A 58 -4.64 6.76 2.22
N LEU A 59 -5.82 6.60 1.64
CA LEU A 59 -6.09 5.56 0.64
C LEU A 59 -6.48 6.19 -0.68
N LEU A 60 -6.05 5.56 -1.78
CA LEU A 60 -6.54 5.89 -3.12
C LEU A 60 -6.67 4.63 -3.97
N ASN A 61 -7.63 4.65 -4.90
CA ASN A 61 -7.85 3.56 -5.85
C ASN A 61 -7.11 3.87 -7.16
N VAL A 62 -6.21 2.98 -7.57
CA VAL A 62 -5.47 3.07 -8.83
C VAL A 62 -6.17 2.21 -9.88
N LYS A 63 -6.69 2.88 -10.92
CA LYS A 63 -7.26 2.19 -12.09
C LYS A 63 -6.13 1.47 -12.85
N GLY A 64 -6.35 0.20 -13.16
CA GLY A 64 -5.42 -0.56 -13.98
C GLY A 64 -5.41 -0.04 -15.41
N LYS A 65 -4.19 0.05 -15.98
CA LYS A 65 -4.00 0.55 -17.35
C LYS A 65 -4.56 -0.44 -18.38
N MET A 66 -5.22 0.10 -19.40
CA MET A 66 -5.53 -0.65 -20.61
C MET A 66 -4.24 -0.87 -21.40
N LYS A 67 -4.04 -2.08 -21.92
CA LYS A 67 -2.92 -2.46 -22.76
C LYS A 67 -3.42 -3.23 -23.97
N ARG A 68 -2.91 -2.91 -25.15
CA ARG A 68 -3.12 -3.70 -26.36
C ARG A 68 -2.07 -4.82 -26.38
N GLY A 69 -2.53 -6.05 -26.36
CA GLY A 69 -1.69 -7.23 -26.48
C GLY A 69 -1.39 -7.58 -27.94
N GLY A 70 -0.61 -8.64 -28.14
CA GLY A 70 -0.41 -9.24 -29.46
C GLY A 70 -1.74 -9.63 -30.12
N LYS A 71 -1.81 -9.54 -31.45
CA LYS A 71 -3.03 -9.72 -32.26
C LYS A 71 -4.14 -8.68 -32.02
N GLY A 72 -3.80 -7.54 -31.42
CA GLY A 72 -4.71 -6.39 -31.30
C GLY A 72 -5.73 -6.47 -30.17
N LYS A 73 -5.72 -7.53 -29.34
CA LYS A 73 -6.66 -7.70 -28.21
C LYS A 73 -6.42 -6.65 -27.13
N LEU A 74 -7.48 -5.98 -26.69
CA LEU A 74 -7.43 -5.04 -25.57
C LEU A 74 -7.54 -5.81 -24.24
N THR A 75 -6.59 -5.60 -23.34
CA THR A 75 -6.57 -6.20 -22.00
C THR A 75 -6.42 -5.11 -20.95
N LYS A 76 -6.97 -5.33 -19.76
CA LYS A 76 -6.88 -4.37 -18.65
C LYS A 76 -6.12 -5.00 -17.49
N LYS A 77 -5.13 -4.29 -16.95
CA LYS A 77 -4.52 -4.70 -15.67
C LYS A 77 -5.53 -4.58 -14.53
N SER A 78 -5.39 -5.41 -13.51
CA SER A 78 -6.24 -5.32 -12.32
C SER A 78 -6.10 -3.95 -11.64
N ASN A 79 -7.22 -3.39 -11.20
CA ASN A 79 -7.22 -2.24 -10.31
C ASN A 79 -6.58 -2.64 -8.98
N TRP A 80 -5.96 -1.69 -8.30
CA TRP A 80 -5.38 -1.92 -6.99
C TRP A 80 -5.55 -0.69 -6.11
N LYS A 81 -5.40 -0.88 -4.80
CA LYS A 81 -5.52 0.20 -3.83
C LYS A 81 -4.13 0.56 -3.28
N LYS A 82 -3.81 1.85 -3.30
CA LYS A 82 -2.56 2.41 -2.78
C LYS A 82 -2.84 3.03 -1.42
N ALA A 83 -1.98 2.74 -0.46
CA ALA A 83 -2.04 3.31 0.88
C ALA A 83 -0.77 4.12 1.15
N TYR A 84 -0.94 5.35 1.62
CA TYR A 84 0.10 6.16 2.25
C TYR A 84 -0.10 6.09 3.76
N ILE A 85 0.94 5.67 4.47
CA ILE A 85 0.88 5.33 5.88
C ILE A 85 1.95 6.14 6.59
N SER A 86 1.52 7.13 7.38
CA SER A 86 2.39 7.97 8.18
C SER A 86 2.63 7.31 9.53
N LEU A 87 3.90 7.21 9.91
CA LEU A 87 4.33 6.64 11.18
C LEU A 87 4.60 7.74 12.21
N LYS A 88 4.78 7.34 13.46
CA LYS A 88 5.36 8.22 14.48
C LYS A 88 6.85 8.44 14.17
N ASN A 89 7.40 9.61 14.52
CA ASN A 89 8.76 10.03 14.12
C ASN A 89 9.90 9.08 14.54
N GLU A 90 9.67 8.29 15.59
CA GLU A 90 10.67 7.34 16.13
C GLU A 90 10.65 6.00 15.39
N ASP A 91 9.55 5.68 14.72
CA ASP A 91 9.35 4.39 14.07
C ASP A 91 9.86 4.42 12.63
N ARG A 92 10.57 3.36 12.24
CA ARG A 92 11.05 3.14 10.87
C ARG A 92 10.73 1.73 10.42
N ILE A 93 10.33 1.60 9.16
CA ILE A 93 10.14 0.30 8.52
C ILE A 93 11.33 0.05 7.62
N GLU A 94 12.02 -1.06 7.86
CA GLU A 94 13.00 -1.61 6.93
C GLU A 94 12.25 -2.33 5.82
N ILE A 95 12.37 -1.82 4.58
CA ILE A 95 11.76 -2.44 3.41
C ILE A 95 12.80 -3.40 2.81
N SER A 96 12.79 -4.66 3.21
CA SER A 96 13.58 -5.70 2.56
C SER A 96 12.99 -6.03 1.17
N GLN A 97 13.87 -6.16 0.18
CA GLN A 97 13.50 -6.55 -1.20
C GLN A 97 13.50 -8.08 -1.31
N ASP A 98 12.46 -8.74 -0.80
CA ASP A 98 12.22 -10.17 -1.02
C ASP A 98 10.91 -10.41 -1.78
#